data_AF-A0A3A0ANL1-F1
#
_entry.id   AF-A0A3A0ANL1-F1
#
_cell.length_a   1.000
_cell.length_b   1.000
_cell.length_c   1.000
_cell.angle_alpha   90.00
_cell.angle_beta   90.00
_cell.angle_gamma   90.00
#
_symmetry.space_group_name_H-M   'P 1'
#
loop_
_entity.id
_entity.type
_entity.pdbx_description
1 polymer ?
#
loop_
_entity_poly.entity_id
_entity_poly.type
_entity_poly.pdbx_seq_one_letter_code
_entity_poly.pdbx_strand_id
1 'polypeptide(L)'
;MQTKLTLRLDKRLIDQAKHYARQRNRSLSQIVEDFFALLPATFDSSPPVAKETLPPITQSLYGLLQGTTIDEQDYRDHLEEKYS
;
A
#
# COMPACT_ATOMS: atom_id res chain seq x y z
N MET A 1 12.84 21.29 -2.54
CA MET A 1 12.16 22.45 -3.16
C MET A 1 10.67 22.30 -2.87
N GLN A 2 9.96 23.34 -2.45
CA GLN A 2 8.51 23.26 -2.17
C GLN A 2 7.74 23.93 -3.30
N THR A 3 6.77 23.21 -3.90
CA THR A 3 5.91 23.71 -4.96
C THR A 3 4.45 23.72 -4.48
N LYS A 4 3.65 24.67 -4.99
CA LYS A 4 2.25 24.81 -4.60
C LYS A 4 1.36 24.03 -5.56
N LEU A 5 0.62 23.04 -5.05
CA LEU A 5 -0.46 22.37 -5.75
C LEU A 5 -1.80 23.01 -5.38
N THR A 6 -2.63 23.34 -6.36
CA THR A 6 -4.00 23.87 -6.14
C THR A 6 -5.01 22.93 -6.79
N LEU A 7 -5.91 22.37 -5.99
CA LEU A 7 -6.96 21.45 -6.45
C LEU A 7 -8.33 22.13 -6.39
N ARG A 8 -9.19 21.85 -7.38
CA ARG A 8 -10.60 22.25 -7.36
C ARG A 8 -11.42 21.07 -6.85
N LEU A 9 -12.12 21.29 -5.74
CA LEU A 9 -12.88 20.26 -5.01
C LEU A 9 -14.16 20.90 -4.50
N ASP A 10 -15.17 20.08 -4.24
CA ASP A 10 -16.40 20.55 -3.61
C ASP A 10 -16.13 21.11 -2.21
N LYS A 11 -16.77 22.24 -1.89
CA LYS A 11 -16.62 22.91 -0.59
C LYS A 11 -16.90 21.97 0.59
N ARG A 12 -17.93 21.12 0.47
CA ARG A 12 -18.29 20.13 1.50
C ARG A 12 -17.17 19.13 1.78
N LEU A 13 -16.47 18.66 0.73
CA LEU A 13 -15.32 17.77 0.87
C LEU A 13 -14.14 18.48 1.55
N ILE A 14 -13.87 19.74 1.20
CA ILE A 14 -12.81 20.54 1.82
C ILE A 14 -13.07 20.69 3.33
N ASP A 15 -14.32 20.98 3.71
CA ASP A 15 -14.69 21.16 5.12
C ASP A 15 -14.57 19.85 5.91
N GLN A 16 -15.01 18.73 5.34
CA GLN A 16 -14.85 17.39 5.93
C GLN A 16 -13.38 17.02 6.12
N ALA A 17 -12.54 17.25 5.10
CA ALA A 17 -11.12 16.95 5.16
C ALA A 17 -10.39 17.81 6.21
N LYS A 18 -10.74 19.10 6.33
CA LYS A 18 -10.21 19.99 7.38
C LYS A 18 -10.64 19.54 8.78
N HIS A 19 -11.87 19.07 8.94
CA HIS A 19 -12.35 18.55 10.22
C HIS A 19 -11.56 17.31 10.63
N TYR A 20 -11.38 16.36 9.72
CA TYR A 20 -10.57 15.16 9.93
C TYR A 20 -9.12 15.51 10.31
N ALA A 21 -8.50 16.45 9.59
CA ALA A 21 -7.13 16.89 9.87
C ALA A 21 -6.97 17.46 11.28
N ARG A 22 -7.91 18.31 11.71
CA ARG A 22 -7.94 18.88 13.07
C ARG A 22 -8.09 17.82 14.15
N GLN A 23 -8.98 16.84 13.97
CA GLN A 23 -9.14 15.74 14.93
C GLN A 23 -7.85 14.94 15.11
N ARG A 24 -7.02 14.85 14.07
CA ARG A 24 -5.74 14.14 14.07
C ARG A 24 -4.54 15.01 14.44
N ASN A 25 -4.76 16.28 14.82
CA ASN A 25 -3.70 17.28 15.06
C ASN A 25 -2.69 17.40 13.90
N ARG A 26 -3.16 17.23 12.65
CA ARG A 26 -2.34 17.35 11.44
C ARG A 26 -2.89 18.44 10.52
N SER A 27 -2.02 19.00 9.67
CA SER A 27 -2.47 19.89 8.61
C SER A 27 -3.02 19.08 7.43
N LEU A 28 -3.96 19.67 6.68
CA LEU A 28 -4.49 19.03 5.48
C LEU A 28 -3.39 18.81 4.43
N SER A 29 -2.45 19.75 4.32
CA SER A 29 -1.29 19.61 3.44
C SER A 29 -0.43 18.41 3.80
N GLN A 30 -0.17 18.18 5.08
CA GLN A 30 0.62 17.03 5.54
C GLN A 30 -0.07 15.70 5.24
N ILE A 31 -1.39 15.61 5.41
CA ILE A 31 -2.15 14.40 5.06
C ILE A 31 -2.05 14.09 3.55
N VAL A 32 -2.10 15.14 2.73
CA VAL A 32 -1.99 14.99 1.27
C VAL A 32 -0.56 14.68 0.83
N GLU A 33 0.45 15.26 1.48
CA GLU A 33 1.87 14.91 1.28
C GLU A 33 2.12 13.44 1.62
N ASP A 34 1.64 12.97 2.78
CA ASP A 34 1.73 11.56 3.20
C ASP A 34 1.07 10.64 2.15
N PHE A 35 -0.09 11.03 1.60
CA PHE A 35 -0.76 10.26 0.56
C PHE A 35 0.04 10.24 -0.75
N PHE A 36 0.58 11.37 -1.20
CA PHE A 36 1.39 11.43 -2.42
C PHE A 36 2.70 10.66 -2.30
N ALA A 37 3.27 10.56 -1.10
CA ALA A 37 4.45 9.73 -0.85
C ALA A 37 4.19 8.23 -1.06
N LEU A 38 2.93 7.79 -1.00
CA LEU A 38 2.53 6.40 -1.27
C LEU A 38 2.30 6.13 -2.77
N LEU A 39 2.23 7.18 -3.60
CA LEU A 39 2.02 7.00 -5.04
C LEU A 39 3.30 6.45 -5.68
N PRO A 40 3.19 5.43 -6.56
CA PRO A 40 4.35 4.90 -7.27
C PRO A 40 4.97 6.00 -8.15
N ALA A 41 6.30 6.07 -8.16
CA ALA A 41 7.05 7.07 -8.92
C ALA A 41 6.88 6.94 -10.45
N THR A 42 6.35 5.81 -10.93
CA THR A 42 6.13 5.54 -12.35
C THR A 42 4.76 4.88 -12.56
N PHE A 43 3.93 5.48 -13.42
CA PHE A 43 2.72 4.82 -13.97
C PHE A 43 3.06 3.85 -15.11
N ASP A 44 4.29 3.90 -15.62
CA ASP A 44 4.82 2.94 -16.56
C ASP A 44 5.71 1.93 -15.81
N SER A 45 5.32 0.66 -15.89
CA SER A 45 6.01 -0.49 -15.33
C SER A 45 5.87 -0.61 -13.81
N SER A 46 5.18 -1.68 -13.37
CA SER A 46 5.44 -2.28 -12.07
C SER A 46 6.95 -2.31 -11.82
N PRO A 47 7.47 -1.62 -10.79
CA PRO A 47 8.71 -2.08 -10.21
C PRO A 47 8.37 -3.47 -9.64
N PRO A 48 9.14 -4.53 -9.90
CA PRO A 48 9.04 -5.71 -9.07
C PRO A 48 9.22 -5.19 -7.64
N VAL A 49 8.27 -5.49 -6.76
CA VAL A 49 8.35 -5.10 -5.35
C VAL A 49 9.74 -5.47 -4.88
N ALA A 50 10.61 -4.46 -4.71
CA ALA A 50 12.00 -4.71 -4.40
C ALA A 50 12.00 -5.34 -3.03
N LYS A 51 12.60 -6.53 -2.89
CA LYS A 51 12.66 -7.29 -1.63
C LYS A 51 13.04 -6.40 -0.43
N GLU A 52 13.85 -5.38 -0.68
CA GLU A 52 14.38 -4.41 0.28
C GLU A 52 13.34 -3.42 0.84
N THR A 53 12.19 -3.24 0.18
CA THR A 53 11.08 -2.37 0.65
C THR A 53 10.01 -3.10 1.44
N LEU A 54 10.12 -4.43 1.57
CA LEU A 54 9.15 -5.24 2.30
C LEU A 54 9.46 -5.27 3.80
N PRO A 55 8.45 -5.30 4.68
CA PRO A 55 8.66 -5.61 6.09
C PRO A 55 9.45 -6.92 6.26
N PRO A 56 10.27 -7.10 7.31
CA PRO A 56 11.20 -8.23 7.42
C PRO A 56 10.56 -9.62 7.25
N ILE A 57 9.34 -9.78 7.78
CA ILE A 57 8.55 -11.02 7.67
C ILE A 57 8.07 -11.22 6.23
N THR A 58 7.64 -10.16 5.55
CA THR A 58 7.18 -10.24 4.16
C THR A 58 8.36 -10.45 3.21
N GLN A 59 9.53 -9.89 3.50
CA GLN A 59 10.76 -10.09 2.74
C GLN A 59 11.24 -11.54 2.77
N SER A 60 11.12 -12.22 3.92
CA SER A 60 11.51 -13.64 4.03
C SER A 60 10.56 -14.57 3.27
N LEU A 61 9.29 -14.17 3.12
CA LEU A 61 8.27 -14.94 2.40
C LEU A 61 8.23 -14.65 0.89
N TYR A 62 8.63 -13.46 0.47
CA TYR A 62 8.52 -13.02 -0.92
C TYR A 62 9.43 -13.83 -1.85
N GLY A 63 8.82 -14.49 -2.83
CA GLY A 63 9.50 -15.31 -3.83
C GLY A 63 9.78 -16.75 -3.41
N LEU A 64 9.35 -17.19 -2.22
CA LEU A 64 9.54 -18.59 -1.78
C LEU A 64 8.88 -19.62 -2.71
N LEU A 65 7.79 -19.25 -3.37
CA LEU A 65 7.05 -20.10 -4.30
C LEU A 65 7.27 -19.71 -5.77
N GLN A 66 8.32 -18.93 -6.06
CA GLN A 66 8.58 -18.50 -7.41
C GLN A 66 9.09 -19.68 -8.25
N GLY A 67 8.33 -20.06 -9.27
CA GLY A 67 8.67 -21.18 -10.16
C GLY A 67 8.21 -22.56 -9.69
N THR A 68 7.47 -22.64 -8.58
CA THR A 68 6.82 -23.88 -8.16
C THR A 68 5.43 -24.00 -8.77
N THR A 69 5.08 -25.17 -9.30
CA THR A 69 3.74 -25.53 -9.77
C THR A 69 2.89 -25.99 -8.59
N ILE A 70 2.74 -25.14 -7.58
CA ILE A 70 1.85 -25.38 -6.44
C ILE A 70 0.55 -24.67 -6.73
N ASP A 71 -0.56 -25.38 -6.60
CA ASP A 71 -1.90 -24.85 -6.77
C ASP A 71 -2.70 -24.88 -5.46
N GLU A 72 -3.97 -24.48 -5.54
CA GLU A 72 -4.86 -24.45 -4.36
C GLU A 72 -5.19 -25.86 -3.86
N GLN A 73 -5.11 -26.87 -4.73
CA GLN A 73 -5.38 -28.26 -4.38
C GLN A 73 -4.28 -28.82 -3.49
N ASP A 74 -3.00 -28.54 -3.79
CA ASP A 74 -1.88 -28.92 -2.92
C ASP A 74 -2.05 -28.39 -1.48
N TYR A 75 -2.60 -27.18 -1.34
CA TYR A 75 -2.90 -26.60 -0.03
C TYR A 75 -4.01 -27.36 0.69
N ARG A 76 -5.07 -27.76 -0.02
CA ARG A 76 -6.20 -28.52 0.53
C ARG A 76 -5.76 -29.92 0.96
N ASP A 77 -4.98 -30.60 0.13
CA ASP A 77 -4.46 -31.94 0.42
C ASP A 77 -3.55 -31.91 1.67
N HIS A 78 -2.68 -30.90 1.80
CA HIS A 78 -1.88 -30.70 3.01
C HIS A 78 -2.74 -30.43 4.26
N LEU A 79 -3.84 -29.68 4.14
CA LEU A 79 -4.74 -29.46 5.27
C LEU A 79 -5.44 -30.75 5.69
N GLU A 80 -5.87 -31.58 4.75
CA GLU A 80 -6.45 -32.89 5.04
C GLU A 80 -5.45 -33.79 5.76
N GLU A 81 -4.21 -33.90 5.27
CA GLU A 81 -3.16 -34.71 5.91
C GLU A 81 -2.80 -34.21 7.31
N LYS A 82 -2.74 -32.89 7.50
CA LYS A 82 -2.35 -32.28 8.78
C LYS A 82 -3.39 -32.46 9.88
N TYR A 83 -4.68 -32.50 9.52
CA TYR A 83 -5.79 -32.53 10.47
C TYR A 83 -6.52 -33.88 10.50
N SER A 84 -6.03 -34.88 9.75
CA SER A 84 -6.49 -36.28 9.83
C SER A 84 -5.75 -37.07 10.91
#